data_AF-A0ABD0PZI6-F1
#
_entry.id   AF-A0ABD0PZI6-F1
#
_cell.length_a   1.000
_cell.length_b   1.000
_cell.length_c   1.000
_cell.angle_alpha   90.00
_cell.angle_beta   90.00
_cell.angle_gamma   90.00
#
_symmetry.space_group_name_H-M   'P 1'
#
loop_
_entity.id
_entity.type
_entity.pdbx_description
1 polymer ?
#
loop_
_entity_poly.entity_id
_entity_poly.type
_entity_poly.pdbx_seq_one_letter_code
_entity_poly.pdbx_strand_id
1 'polypeptide(L)'
;YTGNYRMKIFERSDFGGQAMELNEDCPDLRQRFHNGDVSSANVMEGYWILHEHPNYTGRQFFLRPGEYRSPTMGSLRRVTDNN
;
A
#
# COMPACT_ATOMS: atom_id res chain seq x y z
N TYR A 1 7.14 7.61 -16.50
CA TYR A 1 6.38 6.36 -16.81
C TYR A 1 4.94 6.47 -16.29
N THR A 2 3.94 6.51 -17.17
CA THR A 2 2.52 6.28 -16.80
C THR A 2 2.23 4.78 -16.80
N GLY A 3 2.98 4.03 -16.00
CA GLY A 3 2.77 2.59 -15.83
C GLY A 3 1.42 2.33 -15.17
N ASN A 4 0.87 1.12 -15.36
CA ASN A 4 -0.28 0.70 -14.58
C ASN A 4 0.15 0.51 -13.11
N TYR A 5 -0.69 0.92 -12.17
CA TYR A 5 -0.43 0.79 -10.73
C TYR A 5 -1.57 0.03 -10.11
N ARG A 6 -1.26 -1.07 -9.44
CA ARG A 6 -2.27 -1.92 -8.84
C ARG A 6 -1.72 -2.67 -7.64
N MET A 7 -2.38 -2.51 -6.51
CA MET A 7 -2.06 -3.18 -5.26
C MET A 7 -3.36 -3.67 -4.61
N LYS A 8 -3.30 -4.80 -3.92
CA LYS A 8 -4.40 -5.28 -3.08
C LYS A 8 -3.93 -5.35 -1.64
N ILE A 9 -4.63 -4.68 -0.74
CA ILE A 9 -4.37 -4.69 0.70
C ILE A 9 -5.39 -5.58 1.40
N PHE A 10 -5.00 -6.15 2.53
CA PHE A 10 -5.79 -7.12 3.29
C PHE A 10 -5.79 -6.82 4.78
N GLU A 11 -6.92 -7.08 5.42
CA GLU A 11 -7.14 -6.89 6.85
C GLU A 11 -6.23 -7.76 7.71
N ARG A 12 -6.04 -9.03 7.32
CA ARG A 12 -5.27 -10.01 8.10
C ARG A 12 -3.93 -10.32 7.44
N SER A 13 -3.01 -10.85 8.26
CA SER A 13 -1.80 -11.48 7.78
C SER A 13 -2.15 -12.61 6.80
N ASP A 14 -1.22 -12.94 5.90
CA ASP A 14 -1.37 -14.03 4.92
C ASP A 14 -2.52 -13.85 3.90
N PHE A 15 -2.82 -12.60 3.54
CA PHE A 15 -3.79 -12.24 2.48
C PHE A 15 -5.23 -12.67 2.77
N GLY A 16 -5.59 -12.74 4.06
CA GLY A 16 -6.92 -13.10 4.53
C GLY A 16 -7.77 -11.90 4.97
N GLY A 17 -9.05 -12.17 5.24
CA GLY A 17 -10.01 -11.16 5.71
C GLY A 17 -10.55 -10.28 4.59
N GLN A 18 -11.04 -9.09 4.94
CA GLN A 18 -11.44 -8.11 3.93
C GLN A 18 -10.25 -7.68 3.09
N ALA A 19 -10.52 -7.34 1.83
CA ALA A 19 -9.49 -6.87 0.90
C ALA A 19 -9.98 -5.69 0.07
N MET A 20 -9.06 -4.80 -0.29
CA MET A 20 -9.34 -3.63 -1.13
C MET A 20 -8.24 -3.46 -2.17
N GLU A 21 -8.63 -3.14 -3.40
CA GLU A 21 -7.69 -2.80 -4.46
C GLU A 21 -7.43 -1.28 -4.48
N LEU A 22 -6.16 -0.91 -4.70
CA LEU A 22 -5.66 0.45 -4.78
C LEU A 22 -4.87 0.62 -6.08
N ASN A 23 -5.13 1.73 -6.78
CA ASN A 23 -4.45 2.13 -8.01
C ASN A 23 -3.99 3.60 -7.99
N GLU A 24 -4.19 4.27 -6.86
CA GLU A 24 -3.88 5.67 -6.61
C GLU A 24 -3.12 5.84 -5.29
N ASP A 25 -2.54 7.03 -5.09
CA ASP A 25 -1.87 7.37 -3.85
C ASP A 25 -2.91 7.46 -2.72
N CYS A 26 -2.54 6.99 -1.53
CA CYS A 26 -3.43 6.94 -0.37
C CYS A 26 -2.72 7.56 0.85
N PRO A 27 -3.09 8.78 1.27
CA PRO A 27 -2.47 9.44 2.41
C PRO A 27 -2.92 8.86 3.76
N ASP A 28 -4.03 8.14 3.84
CA ASP A 28 -4.46 7.48 5.07
C ASP A 28 -5.14 6.15 4.74
N LEU A 29 -4.39 5.07 4.91
CA LEU A 29 -4.88 3.72 4.63
C LEU A 29 -5.97 3.26 5.59
N ARG A 30 -5.90 3.69 6.86
CA ARG A 30 -6.90 3.29 7.85
C ARG A 30 -8.23 3.93 7.50
N GLN A 31 -8.23 5.23 7.21
CA GLN A 31 -9.44 5.93 6.76
C GLN A 31 -10.01 5.29 5.49
N ARG A 32 -9.15 5.01 4.51
CA ARG A 32 -9.56 4.38 3.24
C ARG A 32 -10.12 2.97 3.45
N PHE A 33 -9.61 2.23 4.42
CA PHE A 33 -10.02 0.88 4.77
C PHE A 33 -11.04 0.84 5.93
N HIS A 34 -11.89 1.86 6.05
CA HIS A 34 -12.97 1.96 7.06
C HIS A 34 -12.50 1.82 8.52
N ASN A 35 -11.37 2.44 8.86
CA ASN A 35 -10.65 2.35 10.13
C ASN A 35 -10.14 0.94 10.48
N GLY A 36 -10.15 0.01 9.51
CA GLY A 36 -9.52 -1.30 9.64
C GLY A 36 -7.99 -1.20 9.55
N ASP A 37 -7.31 -2.13 10.21
CA ASP A 37 -5.87 -2.27 10.10
C ASP A 37 -5.52 -3.06 8.83
N VAL A 38 -4.40 -2.72 8.20
CA VAL A 38 -3.85 -3.45 7.04
C VAL A 38 -2.67 -4.27 7.51
N SER A 39 -2.75 -5.58 7.30
CA SER A 39 -1.77 -6.55 7.81
C SER A 39 -1.03 -7.31 6.73
N SER A 40 -1.49 -7.26 5.47
CA SER A 40 -0.72 -7.75 4.32
C SER A 40 -1.10 -7.03 3.02
N ALA A 41 -0.22 -7.08 2.03
CA ALA A 41 -0.45 -6.50 0.71
C ALA A 41 0.18 -7.32 -0.40
N ASN A 42 -0.47 -7.31 -1.56
CA ASN A 42 0.04 -7.85 -2.82
C ASN A 42 0.16 -6.71 -3.83
N VAL A 43 1.39 -6.37 -4.19
CA VAL A 43 1.69 -5.42 -5.26
C VAL A 43 1.62 -6.17 -6.59
N MET A 44 0.60 -5.89 -7.38
CA MET A 44 0.40 -6.54 -8.68
C MET A 44 1.14 -5.79 -9.79
N GLU A 45 1.07 -4.46 -9.77
CA GLU A 45 1.64 -3.60 -10.82
C GLU A 45 2.21 -2.30 -10.23
N GLY A 46 3.28 -1.82 -10.86
CA GLY A 46 3.98 -0.60 -10.47
C GLY A 46 4.89 -0.78 -9.24
N TYR A 47 5.53 0.31 -8.87
CA TYR A 47 6.37 0.42 -7.68
C TYR A 47 5.74 1.43 -6.72
N TRP A 48 5.85 1.16 -5.42
CA TRP A 48 5.17 1.92 -4.39
C TRP A 48 6.13 2.24 -3.24
N ILE A 49 5.89 3.35 -2.56
CA ILE A 49 6.48 3.67 -1.26
C ILE A 49 5.39 3.53 -0.21
N LEU A 50 5.63 2.63 0.73
CA LEU A 50 4.86 2.50 1.95
C LEU A 50 5.47 3.36 3.05
N HIS A 51 4.63 4.07 3.78
CA HIS A 51 5.01 4.85 4.94
C HIS A 51 4.35 4.28 6.19
N GLU A 52 5.09 4.30 7.29
CA GLU A 52 4.65 3.85 8.62
C GLU A 52 3.47 4.66 9.16
N HIS A 53 3.37 5.94 8.80
CA HIS A 53 2.33 6.85 9.28
C HIS A 53 1.50 7.44 8.13
N PRO A 54 0.30 7.97 8.43
CA PRO A 54 -0.47 8.75 7.46
C PRO A 54 0.30 9.95 6.93
N ASN A 55 -0.18 10.51 5.82
CA ASN A 55 0.32 11.69 5.14
C ASN A 55 1.79 11.58 4.71
N TYR A 56 2.24 10.39 4.33
CA TYR A 56 3.58 10.12 3.81
C TYR A 56 4.71 10.42 4.81
N THR A 57 4.50 10.10 6.09
CA THR A 57 5.46 10.35 7.18
C THR A 57 5.96 9.06 7.85
N GLY A 58 7.03 9.17 8.63
CA GLY A 58 7.67 8.03 9.29
C GLY A 58 8.62 7.26 8.37
N ARG A 59 8.90 6.00 8.71
CA ARG A 59 9.81 5.15 7.92
C ARG A 59 9.20 4.83 6.56
N GLN A 60 10.07 4.77 5.55
CA GLN A 60 9.70 4.48 4.16
C GLN A 60 10.19 3.11 3.74
N PHE A 61 9.33 2.39 3.02
CA PHE A 61 9.64 1.07 2.48
C PHE A 61 9.32 1.05 0.99
N PHE A 62 10.31 0.67 0.19
CA PHE A 62 10.13 0.48 -1.25
C PHE A 62 9.52 -0.88 -1.54
N LEU A 63 8.34 -0.88 -2.17
CA LEU A 63 7.60 -2.08 -2.55
C LEU A 63 7.67 -2.28 -4.06
N ARG A 64 8.11 -3.48 -4.45
CA ARG A 64 8.15 -3.99 -5.82
C ARG A 64 6.95 -4.91 -6.03
N PRO A 65 6.60 -5.28 -7.27
CA PRO A 65 5.62 -6.34 -7.51
C PRO A 65 5.94 -7.60 -6.69
N GLY A 66 4.98 -8.08 -5.91
CA GLY A 66 5.18 -9.16 -4.95
C GLY A 66 4.27 -9.11 -3.72
N GLU A 67 4.41 -10.14 -2.90
CA GLU A 67 3.62 -10.41 -1.70
C GLU A 67 4.34 -9.94 -0.43
N TYR A 68 3.65 -9.20 0.43
CA TYR A 68 4.19 -8.61 1.67
C TYR A 68 3.32 -8.96 2.88
N ARG A 69 3.92 -9.63 3.88
CA ARG A 69 3.27 -10.14 5.10
C ARG A 69 3.72 -9.37 6.37
N SER A 70 3.75 -8.04 6.33
CA SER A 70 4.41 -7.21 7.38
C SER A 70 3.72 -5.85 7.61
N PRO A 71 3.84 -5.22 8.80
CA PRO A 71 2.74 -4.52 9.47
C PRO A 71 2.75 -2.98 9.35
N THR A 72 1.64 -2.41 9.86
CA THR A 72 1.29 -0.98 10.04
C THR A 72 1.52 -0.14 8.79
N MET A 73 0.60 -0.28 7.86
CA MET A 73 0.57 0.56 6.68
C MET A 73 -0.17 1.87 6.99
N GLY A 74 0.56 2.99 7.03
CA GLY A 74 -0.02 4.31 7.27
C GLY A 74 -0.47 5.01 6.00
N SER A 75 0.42 5.09 5.01
CA SER A 75 0.12 5.68 3.70
C SER A 75 0.92 5.05 2.55
N LEU A 76 0.37 5.11 1.34
CA LEU A 76 0.94 4.53 0.12
C LEU A 76 1.08 5.59 -0.97
N ARG A 77 2.26 5.65 -1.60
CA ARG A 77 2.52 6.55 -2.71
C ARG A 77 3.09 5.78 -3.90
N ARG A 78 2.61 6.05 -5.10
CA ARG A 78 3.18 5.47 -6.32
C ARG A 78 4.54 6.10 -6.62
N VAL A 79 5.48 5.28 -7.05
CA VAL A 79 6.77 5.75 -7.57
C VAL A 79 6.57 6.07 -9.03
N THR A 80 6.29 7.33 -9.33
CA THR A 80 6.26 7.82 -10.71
C THR A 80 7.67 8.28 -11.08
N ASP A 81 8.13 7.82 -12.24
CA ASP A 81 9.33 8.38 -12.88
C ASP A 81 8.98 9.80 -13.33
N ASN A 82 9.24 10.78 -12.46
CA ASN A 82 9.18 12.19 -12.77
C ASN A 82 10.57 12.60 -13.26
N ASN A 83 10.69 12.73 -14.58
CA ASN A 83 11.67 13.64 -15.16
C ASN A 83 11.16 15.08 -15.00
#